data_AF-A0A7C1A4X0-F1
#
_entry.id   AF-A0A7C1A4X0-F1
#
_cell.length_a   1.000
_cell.length_b   1.000
_cell.length_c   1.000
_cell.angle_alpha   90.00
_cell.angle_beta   90.00
_cell.angle_gamma   90.00
#
_symmetry.space_group_name_H-M   'P 1'
#
loop_
_entity.id
_entity.type
_entity.pdbx_description
1 polymer ?
#
loop_
_entity_poly.entity_id
_entity_poly.type
_entity_poly.pdbx_seq_one_letter_code
_entity_poly.pdbx_strand_id
1 'polypeptide(L)' 'DLIDPAVGVTVLAKEGDVVAVGEPLATVAWNDEGRLEAATRLLASAWEIGDEPPEPMPHVLEEVR' A
#
# COMPACT_ATOMS: atom_id res chain seq x y z
N ASP A 1 10.94 6.26 -21.36
CA ASP A 1 10.67 7.19 -20.26
C ASP A 1 11.76 7.13 -19.21
N LEU A 2 12.06 8.27 -18.58
CA LEU A 2 12.98 8.36 -17.44
C LEU A 2 12.19 8.14 -16.15
N ILE A 3 12.70 7.27 -15.27
CA ILE A 3 12.12 6.99 -13.95
C ILE A 3 12.92 7.77 -12.91
N ASP A 4 12.23 8.44 -11.99
CA ASP A 4 12.85 9.00 -10.80
C ASP A 4 12.98 7.88 -9.73
N PRO A 5 14.19 7.50 -9.30
CA PRO A 5 14.38 6.48 -8.27
C PRO A 5 14.02 6.95 -6.84
N ALA A 6 13.78 8.25 -6.63
CA ALA A 6 13.46 8.83 -5.33
C ALA A 6 11.96 8.80 -5.01
N VAL A 7 11.09 8.54 -5.99
CA VAL A 7 9.64 8.43 -5.78
C VAL A 7 9.23 7.00 -5.46
N GLY A 8 8.17 6.84 -4.68
CA GLY A 8 7.68 5.51 -4.31
C GLY A 8 6.67 5.52 -3.17
N VAL A 9 6.29 4.32 -2.73
CA VAL A 9 5.35 4.09 -1.63
C VAL A 9 5.99 3.12 -0.64
N THR A 10 6.02 3.51 0.63
CA THR A 10 6.40 2.63 1.73
C THR A 10 5.13 2.23 2.48
N VAL A 11 4.77 0.95 2.39
CA VAL A 11 3.60 0.40 3.10
C VAL A 11 3.94 0.22 4.58
N LEU A 12 3.10 0.75 5.46
CA LEU A 12 3.27 0.71 6.91
C LEU A 12 2.37 -0.34 7.56
N ALA A 13 1.15 -0.52 7.05
CA ALA A 13 0.18 -1.52 7.52
C ALA A 13 0.04 -2.67 6.50
N LYS A 14 0.13 -3.90 6.99
CA LYS A 14 0.03 -5.14 6.22
C LYS A 14 -1.32 -5.83 6.47
N GLU A 15 -1.62 -6.84 5.66
CA GLU A 15 -2.80 -7.68 5.82
C GLU A 15 -2.84 -8.29 7.21
N GLY A 16 -3.94 -8.08 7.94
CA GLY A 16 -4.12 -8.55 9.32
C GLY A 16 -3.66 -7.58 10.41
N ASP A 17 -2.98 -6.48 10.06
CA ASP A 17 -2.62 -5.46 11.05
C ASP A 17 -3.88 -4.70 11.51
N VAL A 18 -3.96 -4.46 12.83
CA VAL A 18 -4.98 -3.58 13.40
C VAL A 18 -4.50 -2.14 13.28
N VAL A 19 -5.35 -1.27 12.73
CA VAL A 19 -5.05 0.16 12.53
C VAL A 19 -6.12 1.03 13.18
N ALA A 20 -5.72 2.20 13.66
CA ALA A 20 -6.63 3.20 14.23
C ALA A 20 -7.01 4.30 13.22
N VAL A 21 -8.13 4.98 13.44
CA VAL A 21 -8.50 6.17 12.66
C VAL A 21 -7.42 7.23 12.79
N GLY A 22 -6.92 7.70 11.64
CA GLY A 22 -5.85 8.70 11.57
C GLY A 22 -4.44 8.10 11.58
N GLU A 23 -4.30 6.79 11.75
CA GLU A 23 -3.03 6.09 11.60
C GLU A 23 -2.69 5.94 10.10
N PRO A 24 -1.45 6.26 9.67
CA PRO A 24 -1.08 6.17 8.27
C PRO A 24 -0.88 4.71 7.83
N LEU A 25 -1.50 4.33 6.72
CA LEU A 25 -1.32 3.00 6.10
C LEU A 25 -0.06 2.90 5.23
N ALA A 26 0.39 4.04 4.69
CA ALA A 26 1.58 4.13 3.85
C ALA A 26 2.16 5.56 3.85
N THR A 27 3.44 5.66 3.50
CA THR A 27 4.14 6.92 3.19
C THR A 27 4.37 7.01 1.69
N VAL A 28 4.09 8.16 1.08
CA VAL A 28 4.35 8.43 -0.34
C VAL A 28 5.52 9.39 -0.47
N ALA A 29 6.53 9.02 -1.26
CA ALA A 29 7.59 9.90 -1.71
C ALA A 29 7.29 10.38 -3.13
N TRP A 30 7.24 11.70 -3.35
CA TRP A 30 6.90 12.31 -4.64
C TRP A 30 7.85 13.46 -4.97
N ASN A 31 7.94 13.78 -6.27
CA ASN A 31 8.76 14.87 -6.81
C ASN A 31 7.98 15.82 -7.75
N ASP A 32 6.73 15.49 -8.08
CA ASP A 32 5.85 16.24 -8.99
C ASP A 32 4.49 16.44 -8.32
N GLU A 33 4.20 17.69 -7.93
CA GLU A 33 2.96 18.06 -7.26
C GLU A 33 1.71 17.79 -8.12
N GLY A 34 1.84 17.86 -9.46
CA GLY A 34 0.72 17.61 -10.37
C GLY A 34 0.26 16.15 -10.39
N ARG A 35 1.08 15.23 -9.87
CA ARG A 35 0.80 13.79 -9.83
C ARG A 35 0.42 13.29 -8.44
N LEU A 36 0.74 14.05 -7.39
CA LEU A 36 0.51 13.64 -6.01
C LEU A 36 -0.96 13.32 -5.75
N GLU A 37 -1.86 14.22 -6.12
CA GLU A 37 -3.30 14.06 -5.83
C GLU A 37 -3.88 12.79 -6.49
N ALA A 38 -3.50 12.52 -7.74
CA ALA A 38 -3.93 11.33 -8.45
C ALA A 38 -3.37 10.05 -7.82
N ALA A 39 -2.09 10.05 -7.43
CA ALA A 39 -1.45 8.92 -6.75
C ALA A 39 -2.08 8.67 -5.38
N THR A 40 -2.36 9.71 -4.60
CA THR A 40 -3.02 9.59 -3.28
C THR A 40 -4.43 9.03 -3.41
N ARG A 41 -5.23 9.46 -4.41
CA ARG A 41 -6.56 8.89 -4.65
C ARG A 41 -6.50 7.41 -5.03
N LEU A 42 -5.58 7.04 -5.91
CA LEU A 42 -5.37 5.64 -6.29
C LEU A 42 -5.01 4.78 -5.08
N LEU A 43 -4.07 5.27 -4.26
CA LEU A 43 -3.67 4.60 -3.02
C LEU A 43 -4.85 4.46 -2.07
N ALA A 44 -5.61 5.53 -1.81
CA ALA A 44 -6.76 5.46 -0.90
C ALA A 44 -7.81 4.41 -1.30
N SER A 45 -7.95 4.12 -2.60
CA SER A 45 -8.83 3.05 -3.10
C SER A 45 -8.25 1.63 -3.06
N ALA A 46 -6.99 1.47 -2.67
CA ALA A 46 -6.28 0.18 -2.72
C ALA A 46 -6.42 -0.67 -1.45
N TRP A 47 -6.94 -0.10 -0.35
CA TRP A 47 -7.15 -0.81 0.91
C TRP A 47 -8.62 -1.13 1.15
N GLU A 48 -8.86 -2.31 1.69
CA GLU A 48 -10.12 -2.70 2.34
C GLU A 48 -9.83 -2.90 3.83
N ILE A 49 -10.62 -2.24 4.70
CA ILE A 49 -10.47 -2.32 6.15
C ILE A 49 -11.75 -2.93 6.70
N GLY A 50 -11.61 -4.09 7.35
CA GLY A 50 -12.70 -4.82 8.02
C GLY A 50 -12.50 -4.91 9.52
N ASP A 51 -13.53 -5.38 10.22
CA ASP A 51 -13.51 -5.56 11.68
C ASP A 51 -12.75 -6.82 12.13
N GLU A 52 -12.54 -7.77 11.22
CA GLU A 52 -11.83 -9.02 11.46
C GLU A 52 -10.62 -9.16 10.53
N PRO A 53 -9.50 -9.76 10.98
CA PRO A 53 -8.35 -9.99 10.13
C PRO A 53 -8.71 -10.98 9.00
N PRO A 54 -8.18 -10.79 7.77
CA PRO A 54 -8.42 -11.73 6.67
C PRO A 54 -7.80 -13.10 6.97
N GLU A 55 -8.26 -14.13 6.27
CA GLU A 55 -7.64 -15.45 6.34
C GLU A 55 -6.17 -15.38 5.86
N PRO A 56 -5.20 -15.85 6.66
CA PRO A 56 -3.79 -15.81 6.27
C PRO A 56 -3.53 -16.66 5.02
N MET A 57 -2.96 -16.04 3.98
CA MET A 57 -2.52 -16.75 2.77
C MET A 57 -1.01 -17.01 2.82
N PRO A 58 -0.54 -18.20 2.39
CA PRO A 58 0.88 -18.47 2.29
C PRO A 58 1.51 -17.64 1.17
N HIS A 59 2.70 -17.08 1.40
CA HIS A 59 3.43 -16.32 0.39
C HIS A 59 3.90 -17.17 -0.81
N VAL A 60 4.01 -18.48 -0.62
CA VAL A 60 4.35 -19.46 -1.67
C VAL A 60 3.27 -20.52 -1.66
N LEU A 61 2.54 -20.66 -2.77
CA LEU A 61 1.44 -21.61 -2.89
C LEU A 61 1.95 -23.04 -3.14
N GLU A 62 2.78 -23.23 -4.17
CA GLU A 62 3.37 -24.52 -4.52
C GLU A 62 4.67 -24.36 -5.33
N GLU A 63 5.48 -25.42 -5.35
CA GLU A 63 6.63 -25.58 -6.24
C GLU A 63 6.29 -26.63 -7.31
N VAL A 64 6.27 -26.25 -8.58
CA VAL A 64 6.02 -27.17 -9.70
C VAL A 64 7.36 -27.67 -10.23
N ARG A 65 7.54 -29.00 -10.26
CA ARG A 65 8.75 -29.68 -10.77
C ARG A 65 8.49 -30.45 -12.04
#